data_AF-A0A0Q8DJC9-F1
#
_entry.id   AF-A0A0Q8DJC9-F1
#
_cell.length_a   1.000
_cell.length_b   1.000
_cell.length_c   1.000
_cell.angle_alpha   90.00
_cell.angle_beta   90.00
_cell.angle_gamma   90.00
#
_symmetry.space_group_name_H-M   'P 1'
#
loop_
_entity.id
_entity.type
_entity.pdbx_description
1 polymer ?
#
loop_
_entity_poly.entity_id
_entity_poly.type
_entity_poly.pdbx_seq_one_letter_code
_entity_poly.pdbx_strand_id
1 'polypeptide(L)'
;MHFVGVDLAWGDRRPTGLAVLDEDGQLVSVATVTSDDEIVEALASYVEGDCLVAIDAPLIVVNKTGNRPAEAELNKDFARFDAGAHPSNTGKPEFSGQPRGARIAGRLGLDMNPRSGRARRAIEVYPHPATVALFRLGRTLKYKNKAGRDFEQLRAELLVLVSLVEGLVAADPPMTVGGPAWTGLRTAVETATRKSELRVVEDQIDAVICAYVGLFADRRPEQTVTYGDFETGYIVTPALPADLVPAPRTAAADVGAAGAAIREYAEIQPQLRLATDQFVQLVTAILDEAGINYLTVTGRAKSVSSFAAKAARTVDGRPVFGDPLREITDQIGIRVITYVHSDVQAVADLMEDQVVVHDDRDMGRETASEGRWGYASRHLLVGLDPAREGHDEFALLRGRQAQIQVRTVLQHAWAEFEHDIRYKGTIPDEYVPDLDRRFTLAAGLLELADREFSTIRDRLQSGMTGPSDEAEDDDPRISPRELAAFLAGQYSDSGWSRTDHYTWISALVLELGITSLHELGETLRSVDDEALKERMDYRYPPGAVRRLDDALLWVYGDTYVDLRANADRVPALRARLAKLRGGA
;
A
#
# COMPACT_ATOMS: atom_id res chain seq x y z
N MET A 1 -29.93 9.55 1.90
CA MET A 1 -30.10 9.01 3.28
C MET A 1 -28.93 9.46 4.15
N HIS A 2 -29.15 9.82 5.43
CA HIS A 2 -28.04 10.16 6.35
C HIS A 2 -27.74 9.01 7.33
N PHE A 3 -26.46 8.86 7.66
CA PHE A 3 -26.01 7.95 8.71
C PHE A 3 -25.44 8.76 9.87
N VAL A 4 -26.06 8.63 11.04
CA VAL A 4 -25.73 9.45 12.21
C VAL A 4 -25.10 8.57 13.26
N GLY A 5 -24.00 9.01 13.85
CA GLY A 5 -23.35 8.36 14.96
C GLY A 5 -23.45 9.19 16.23
N VAL A 6 -23.73 8.54 17.35
CA VAL A 6 -23.87 9.17 18.67
C VAL A 6 -23.04 8.39 19.69
N ASP A 7 -21.88 8.92 20.11
CA ASP A 7 -21.14 8.40 21.27
C ASP A 7 -21.79 8.95 22.55
N LEU A 8 -22.81 8.24 23.01
CA LEU A 8 -23.74 8.74 24.02
C LEU A 8 -23.22 8.48 25.43
N ALA A 9 -22.79 9.54 26.11
CA ALA A 9 -22.52 9.44 27.53
C ALA A 9 -23.78 9.08 28.32
N TRP A 10 -23.69 8.20 29.31
CA TRP A 10 -24.89 7.73 30.02
C TRP A 10 -25.54 8.78 30.94
N GLY A 11 -24.80 9.81 31.36
CA GLY A 11 -25.31 10.88 32.22
C GLY A 11 -25.79 12.12 31.44
N ASP A 12 -26.86 12.77 31.91
CA ASP A 12 -27.61 13.82 31.18
C ASP A 12 -26.86 15.13 30.91
N ARG A 13 -25.68 15.34 31.51
CA ARG A 13 -24.86 16.56 31.36
C ARG A 13 -23.39 16.25 31.05
N ARG A 14 -23.16 15.11 30.40
CA ARG A 14 -21.82 14.67 29.98
C ARG A 14 -21.65 14.98 28.48
N PRO A 15 -20.45 15.38 28.06
CA PRO A 15 -20.12 15.51 26.64
C PRO A 15 -20.54 14.25 25.87
N THR A 16 -21.12 14.45 24.70
CA THR A 16 -21.61 13.42 23.78
C THR A 16 -21.14 13.82 22.39
N GLY A 17 -20.41 12.93 21.73
CA GLY A 17 -19.98 13.13 20.35
C GLY A 17 -21.12 12.86 19.38
N LEU A 18 -21.22 13.68 18.34
CA LEU A 18 -22.13 13.51 17.22
C LEU A 18 -21.35 13.53 15.92
N ALA A 19 -21.69 12.65 14.99
CA ALA A 19 -21.18 12.68 13.64
C ALA A 19 -22.27 12.33 12.62
N VAL A 20 -22.17 12.90 11.42
CA VAL A 20 -23.11 12.63 10.33
C VAL A 20 -22.34 12.35 9.05
N LEU A 21 -22.67 11.22 8.42
CA LEU A 21 -22.30 10.89 7.07
C LEU A 21 -23.49 11.12 6.14
N ASP A 22 -23.22 11.63 4.94
CA ASP A 22 -24.21 11.65 3.86
C ASP A 22 -24.36 10.28 3.20
N GLU A 23 -25.15 10.25 2.12
CA GLU A 23 -25.47 9.01 1.43
C GLU A 23 -24.33 8.41 0.64
N ASP A 24 -23.26 9.17 0.38
CA ASP A 24 -22.05 8.72 -0.30
C ASP A 24 -20.96 8.28 0.69
N GLY A 25 -21.18 8.48 1.99
CA GLY A 25 -20.21 8.18 3.04
C GLY A 25 -19.23 9.34 3.29
N GLN A 26 -19.55 10.56 2.88
CA GLN A 26 -18.78 11.75 3.23
C GLN A 26 -19.14 12.24 4.63
N LEU A 27 -18.13 12.57 5.43
CA LEU A 27 -18.34 13.19 6.73
C LEU A 27 -18.77 14.66 6.58
N VAL A 28 -20.04 14.95 6.84
CA VAL A 28 -20.63 16.28 6.65
C VAL A 28 -20.79 17.07 7.94
N SER A 29 -20.78 16.41 9.10
CA SER A 29 -20.88 17.09 10.40
C SER A 29 -20.18 16.30 11.50
N VAL A 30 -19.50 17.01 12.41
CA VAL A 30 -19.03 16.48 13.70
C VAL A 30 -19.19 17.55 14.77
N ALA A 31 -19.71 17.18 15.93
CA ALA A 31 -19.93 18.09 17.04
C ALA A 31 -19.80 17.40 18.40
N THR A 32 -19.69 18.21 19.45
CA THR A 32 -19.81 17.76 20.85
C THR A 32 -20.92 18.56 21.50
N VAL A 33 -21.86 17.87 22.12
CA VAL A 33 -23.01 18.45 22.84
C VAL A 33 -23.08 17.88 24.25
N THR A 34 -23.90 18.46 25.12
CA THR A 34 -23.94 18.09 26.55
C THR A 34 -25.31 17.67 27.04
N SER A 35 -26.39 18.09 26.40
CA SER A 35 -27.77 17.79 26.83
C SER A 35 -28.59 17.07 25.76
N ASP A 36 -29.68 16.43 26.17
CA ASP A 36 -30.61 15.77 25.25
C ASP A 36 -31.28 16.76 24.28
N ASP A 37 -31.50 18.00 24.71
CA ASP A 37 -32.08 19.06 23.87
C ASP A 37 -31.09 19.46 22.76
N GLU A 38 -29.83 19.66 23.12
CA GLU A 38 -28.75 19.96 22.16
C GLU A 38 -28.52 18.80 21.18
N ILE A 39 -28.62 17.54 21.63
CA ILE A 39 -28.56 16.37 20.73
C ILE A 39 -29.69 16.42 19.71
N VAL A 40 -30.92 16.64 20.16
CA VAL A 40 -32.08 16.67 19.26
C VAL A 40 -32.01 17.85 18.29
N GLU A 41 -31.61 19.02 18.77
CA GLU A 41 -31.45 20.22 17.95
C GLU A 41 -30.35 20.03 16.89
N ALA A 42 -29.17 19.53 17.29
CA ALA A 42 -28.05 19.31 16.39
C ALA A 42 -28.33 18.27 15.29
N LEU A 43 -29.19 17.28 15.58
CA LEU A 43 -29.52 16.21 14.64
C LEU A 43 -30.77 16.50 13.80
N ALA A 44 -31.57 17.51 14.15
CA ALA A 44 -32.90 17.73 13.59
C ALA A 44 -32.93 17.68 12.06
N SER A 45 -32.08 18.48 11.39
CA SER A 45 -32.04 18.57 9.92
C SER A 45 -31.57 17.28 9.23
N TYR A 46 -30.79 16.45 9.91
CA TYR A 46 -30.25 15.21 9.34
C TYR A 46 -31.21 14.03 9.47
N VAL A 47 -32.19 14.14 10.37
CA VAL A 47 -33.18 13.08 10.62
C VAL A 47 -34.58 13.41 10.10
N GLU A 48 -34.78 14.48 9.33
CA GLU A 48 -36.09 14.79 8.71
C GLU A 48 -36.48 13.76 7.65
N GLY A 49 -35.53 13.38 6.79
CA GLY A 49 -35.68 12.35 5.76
C GLY A 49 -35.16 10.98 6.19
N ASP A 50 -34.82 10.13 5.21
CA ASP A 50 -34.28 8.80 5.43
C ASP A 50 -32.98 8.86 6.24
N CYS A 51 -32.96 8.17 7.38
CA CYS A 51 -31.83 8.14 8.27
C CYS A 51 -31.70 6.85 9.08
N LEU A 52 -30.45 6.51 9.40
CA LEU A 52 -30.10 5.47 10.38
C LEU A 52 -29.19 6.08 11.44
N VAL A 53 -29.64 6.07 12.69
CA VAL A 53 -28.91 6.62 13.83
C VAL A 53 -28.31 5.48 14.66
N ALA A 54 -26.99 5.34 14.60
CA ALA A 54 -26.21 4.39 15.38
C ALA A 54 -25.78 5.02 16.72
N ILE A 55 -26.27 4.46 17.83
CA ILE A 55 -26.11 5.01 19.18
C ILE A 55 -25.23 4.08 20.01
N ASP A 56 -24.09 4.56 20.52
CA ASP A 56 -23.26 3.86 21.52
C ASP A 56 -23.86 3.99 22.92
N ALA A 57 -25.03 3.39 23.11
CA ALA A 57 -25.65 3.21 24.41
C ALA A 57 -26.77 2.17 24.35
N PRO A 58 -27.04 1.48 25.47
CA PRO A 58 -28.19 0.60 25.59
C PRO A 58 -29.50 1.29 25.18
N LEU A 59 -30.22 0.71 24.23
CA LEU A 59 -31.59 1.14 23.88
C LEU A 59 -32.62 0.41 24.73
N ILE A 60 -32.40 -0.89 24.99
CA ILE A 60 -33.36 -1.74 25.71
C ILE A 60 -32.63 -2.48 26.82
N VAL A 61 -33.10 -2.29 28.05
CA VAL A 61 -32.54 -2.91 29.25
C VAL A 61 -33.70 -3.41 30.11
N VAL A 62 -33.86 -4.74 30.20
CA VAL A 62 -34.98 -5.37 30.92
C VAL A 62 -34.51 -6.29 32.05
N ASN A 63 -33.24 -6.67 32.05
CA ASN A 63 -32.64 -7.54 33.06
C ASN A 63 -32.33 -6.77 34.35
N LYS A 64 -32.58 -7.42 35.50
CA LYS A 64 -32.37 -6.81 36.82
C LYS A 64 -30.90 -6.69 37.20
N THR A 65 -30.09 -7.69 36.83
CA THR A 65 -28.67 -7.79 37.15
C THR A 65 -27.92 -8.47 36.01
N GLY A 66 -26.59 -8.43 36.04
CA GLY A 66 -25.74 -9.12 35.05
C GLY A 66 -25.78 -8.50 33.66
N ASN A 67 -25.31 -9.28 32.67
CA ASN A 67 -25.33 -8.96 31.25
C ASN A 67 -26.73 -9.22 30.66
N ARG A 68 -27.16 -8.44 29.66
CA ARG A 68 -28.25 -8.85 28.76
C ARG A 68 -27.77 -10.01 27.90
N PRO A 69 -28.69 -10.77 27.26
CA PRO A 69 -28.32 -11.75 26.25
C PRO A 69 -27.34 -11.19 25.20
N ALA A 70 -27.58 -9.95 24.74
CA ALA A 70 -26.71 -9.25 23.80
C ALA A 70 -25.25 -9.14 24.26
N GLU A 71 -24.97 -8.60 25.46
CA GLU A 71 -23.58 -8.53 25.94
C GLU A 71 -22.99 -9.91 26.20
N ALA A 72 -23.78 -10.88 26.67
CA ALA A 72 -23.30 -12.22 26.91
C ALA A 72 -22.85 -12.91 25.62
N GLU A 73 -23.59 -12.73 24.52
CA GLU A 73 -23.23 -13.25 23.20
C GLU A 73 -22.05 -12.50 22.59
N LEU A 74 -22.08 -11.17 22.57
CA LEU A 74 -20.98 -10.34 22.06
C LEU A 74 -19.66 -10.64 22.78
N ASN A 75 -19.71 -10.86 24.10
CA ASN A 75 -18.52 -11.19 24.89
C ASN A 75 -17.90 -12.54 24.54
N LYS A 76 -18.66 -13.50 24.00
CA LYS A 76 -18.07 -14.77 23.53
C LYS A 76 -17.09 -14.54 22.38
N ASP A 77 -17.39 -13.58 21.52
CA ASP A 77 -16.59 -13.31 20.32
C ASP A 77 -15.48 -12.30 20.63
N PHE A 78 -15.79 -11.24 21.37
CA PHE A 78 -14.95 -10.05 21.47
C PHE A 78 -14.16 -9.91 22.78
N ALA A 79 -14.48 -10.65 23.85
CA ALA A 79 -13.77 -10.48 25.14
C ALA A 79 -12.28 -10.82 25.03
N ARG A 80 -11.92 -11.78 24.19
CA ARG A 80 -10.52 -12.19 23.93
C ARG A 80 -9.68 -11.08 23.27
N PHE A 81 -10.32 -10.14 22.58
CA PHE A 81 -9.72 -8.94 21.99
C PHE A 81 -9.70 -7.72 22.95
N ASP A 82 -10.13 -7.90 24.20
CA ASP A 82 -10.43 -6.82 25.16
C ASP A 82 -11.55 -5.86 24.71
N ALA A 83 -12.39 -6.29 23.76
CA ALA A 83 -13.52 -5.53 23.23
C ALA A 83 -14.87 -5.96 23.84
N GLY A 84 -14.84 -6.58 25.02
CA GLY A 84 -16.07 -7.05 25.67
C GLY A 84 -16.93 -5.91 26.22
N ALA A 85 -18.24 -6.03 26.06
CA ALA A 85 -19.22 -5.09 26.61
C ALA A 85 -19.40 -5.28 28.12
N HIS A 86 -19.59 -4.15 28.81
CA HIS A 86 -19.92 -4.14 30.23
C HIS A 86 -21.40 -4.43 30.46
N PRO A 87 -21.78 -5.02 31.61
CA PRO A 87 -23.17 -5.35 31.89
C PRO A 87 -24.08 -4.12 31.90
N SER A 88 -25.20 -4.15 31.18
CA SER A 88 -26.29 -3.19 31.30
C SER A 88 -27.46 -3.85 32.03
N ASN A 89 -27.98 -3.25 33.10
CA ASN A 89 -29.10 -3.79 33.87
C ASN A 89 -29.81 -2.70 34.68
N THR A 90 -31.07 -2.95 35.03
CA THR A 90 -31.93 -1.99 35.74
C THR A 90 -31.53 -1.75 37.20
N GLY A 91 -30.57 -2.52 37.73
CA GLY A 91 -29.94 -2.27 39.03
C GLY A 91 -28.97 -1.09 39.02
N LYS A 92 -28.52 -0.66 37.83
CA LYS A 92 -27.71 0.55 37.65
C LYS A 92 -28.60 1.79 37.57
N PRO A 93 -28.28 2.89 38.28
CA PRO A 93 -29.09 4.11 38.27
C PRO A 93 -29.42 4.61 36.86
N GLU A 94 -28.44 4.55 35.94
CA GLU A 94 -28.53 5.01 34.55
C GLU A 94 -29.56 4.25 33.70
N PHE A 95 -29.93 3.03 34.11
CA PHE A 95 -30.86 2.15 33.40
C PHE A 95 -32.06 1.73 34.26
N SER A 96 -32.24 2.37 35.42
CA SER A 96 -33.36 2.09 36.33
C SER A 96 -34.72 2.52 35.77
N GLY A 97 -34.71 3.51 34.87
CA GLY A 97 -35.84 3.95 34.06
C GLY A 97 -35.62 3.65 32.58
N GLN A 98 -36.17 4.48 31.70
CA GLN A 98 -35.91 4.37 30.26
C GLN A 98 -34.43 4.72 29.96
N PRO A 99 -33.67 3.85 29.27
CA PRO A 99 -32.30 4.15 28.88
C PRO A 99 -32.20 5.44 28.07
N ARG A 100 -31.13 6.23 28.28
CA ARG A 100 -30.93 7.52 27.60
C ARG A 100 -30.98 7.39 26.08
N GLY A 101 -30.38 6.34 25.51
CA GLY A 101 -30.41 6.08 24.07
C GLY A 101 -31.84 5.94 23.53
N ALA A 102 -32.70 5.17 24.20
CA ALA A 102 -34.10 5.03 23.82
C ALA A 102 -34.91 6.32 23.97
N ARG A 103 -34.58 7.14 24.98
CA ARG A 103 -35.20 8.46 25.15
C ARG A 103 -34.87 9.39 23.98
N ILE A 104 -33.60 9.44 23.57
CA ILE A 104 -33.17 10.22 22.39
C ILE A 104 -33.83 9.70 21.12
N ALA A 105 -33.81 8.37 20.87
CA ALA A 105 -34.46 7.78 19.71
C ALA A 105 -35.97 8.09 19.66
N GLY A 106 -36.65 8.04 20.80
CA GLY A 106 -38.06 8.40 20.92
C GLY A 106 -38.33 9.87 20.62
N ARG A 107 -37.49 10.79 21.10
CA ARG A 107 -37.59 12.24 20.81
C ARG A 107 -37.37 12.57 19.32
N LEU A 108 -36.54 11.79 18.64
CA LEU A 108 -36.28 11.92 17.20
C LEU A 108 -37.32 11.17 16.35
N GLY A 109 -38.20 10.38 16.96
CA GLY A 109 -39.24 9.61 16.27
C GLY A 109 -38.70 8.44 15.46
N LEU A 110 -37.62 7.80 15.94
CA LEU A 110 -36.91 6.73 15.25
C LEU A 110 -37.43 5.35 15.67
N ASP A 111 -37.57 4.44 14.70
CA ASP A 111 -37.87 3.04 14.98
C ASP A 111 -36.60 2.32 15.46
N MET A 112 -36.66 1.70 16.65
CA MET A 112 -35.51 1.04 17.27
C MET A 112 -35.41 -0.45 16.95
N ASN A 113 -36.32 -1.02 16.15
CA ASN A 113 -36.19 -2.43 15.77
C ASN A 113 -35.04 -2.60 14.76
N PRO A 114 -33.99 -3.40 15.06
CA PRO A 114 -32.83 -3.54 14.19
C PRO A 114 -33.16 -4.21 12.85
N ARG A 115 -34.32 -4.87 12.75
CA ARG A 115 -34.83 -5.50 11.52
C ARG A 115 -35.85 -4.62 10.80
N SER A 116 -36.05 -3.37 11.24
CA SER A 116 -37.02 -2.48 10.64
C SER A 116 -36.62 -2.04 9.24
N GLY A 117 -37.56 -2.17 8.29
CA GLY A 117 -37.45 -1.59 6.95
C GLY A 117 -37.92 -0.14 6.87
N ARG A 118 -38.17 0.54 8.00
CA ARG A 118 -38.58 1.95 7.99
C ARG A 118 -37.41 2.86 7.61
N ALA A 119 -37.75 3.94 6.92
CA ALA A 119 -36.82 4.96 6.47
C ALA A 119 -36.07 5.68 7.61
N ARG A 120 -36.68 5.80 8.79
CA ARG A 120 -36.15 6.54 9.95
C ARG A 120 -36.00 5.59 11.13
N ARG A 121 -34.76 5.21 11.45
CA ARG A 121 -34.46 4.14 12.40
C ARG A 121 -33.25 4.44 13.27
N ALA A 122 -33.18 3.77 14.41
CA ALA A 122 -32.05 3.80 15.32
C ALA A 122 -31.60 2.39 15.67
N ILE A 123 -30.28 2.20 15.82
CA ILE A 123 -29.68 0.94 16.27
C ILE A 123 -28.71 1.19 17.41
N GLU A 124 -28.64 0.23 18.32
CA GLU A 124 -27.60 0.16 19.34
C GLU A 124 -26.30 -0.38 18.71
N VAL A 125 -25.19 0.34 18.89
CA VAL A 125 -23.87 -0.07 18.40
C VAL A 125 -22.83 -0.05 19.52
N TYR A 126 -21.66 -0.64 19.28
CA TYR A 126 -20.55 -0.57 20.22
C TYR A 126 -19.20 -0.40 19.49
N PRO A 127 -18.51 0.76 19.62
CA PRO A 127 -17.31 1.08 18.84
C PRO A 127 -16.12 0.14 19.05
N HIS A 128 -15.90 -0.38 20.25
CA HIS A 128 -14.72 -1.22 20.53
C HIS A 128 -14.71 -2.53 19.71
N PRO A 129 -15.79 -3.35 19.71
CA PRO A 129 -15.93 -4.47 18.78
C PRO A 129 -15.86 -4.05 17.31
N ALA A 130 -16.51 -2.93 16.96
CA ALA A 130 -16.55 -2.47 15.59
C ALA A 130 -15.15 -2.15 15.06
N THR A 131 -14.32 -1.43 15.82
CA THR A 131 -12.94 -1.14 15.42
C THR A 131 -12.07 -2.40 15.33
N VAL A 132 -12.30 -3.40 16.20
CA VAL A 132 -11.63 -4.70 16.09
C VAL A 132 -11.97 -5.39 14.78
N ALA A 133 -13.26 -5.45 14.42
CA ALA A 133 -13.70 -6.11 13.19
C ALA A 133 -13.28 -5.34 11.93
N LEU A 134 -13.56 -4.03 11.87
CA LEU A 134 -13.30 -3.18 10.71
C LEU A 134 -11.80 -3.04 10.40
N PHE A 135 -10.98 -2.82 11.43
CA PHE A 135 -9.55 -2.60 11.27
C PHE A 135 -8.70 -3.85 11.55
N ARG A 136 -9.38 -4.98 11.76
CA ARG A 136 -8.76 -6.29 12.00
C ARG A 136 -7.73 -6.27 13.14
N LEU A 137 -8.07 -5.60 14.24
CA LEU A 137 -7.17 -5.40 15.36
C LEU A 137 -7.10 -6.65 16.23
N GLY A 138 -5.89 -7.12 16.53
CA GLY A 138 -5.70 -8.25 17.46
C GLY A 138 -6.16 -7.96 18.89
N ARG A 139 -6.25 -6.68 19.30
CA ARG A 139 -6.86 -6.16 20.53
C ARG A 139 -7.35 -4.73 20.33
N THR A 140 -8.23 -4.24 21.20
CA THR A 140 -8.66 -2.83 21.18
C THR A 140 -7.48 -1.87 21.34
N LEU A 141 -7.49 -0.77 20.61
CA LEU A 141 -6.65 0.39 20.89
C LEU A 141 -6.98 0.95 22.29
N LYS A 142 -5.96 1.40 23.03
CA LYS A 142 -6.11 1.84 24.43
C LYS A 142 -6.28 3.37 24.54
N TYR A 143 -7.02 3.97 23.62
CA TYR A 143 -7.22 5.42 23.49
C TYR A 143 -8.21 6.03 24.52
N LYS A 144 -9.16 5.27 25.05
CA LYS A 144 -10.11 5.78 26.06
C LYS A 144 -9.46 6.06 27.42
N ASN A 145 -9.76 7.20 28.04
CA ASN A 145 -9.19 7.55 29.34
C ASN A 145 -9.68 6.61 30.47
N LYS A 146 -8.81 5.71 30.93
CA LYS A 146 -9.04 4.78 32.05
C LYS A 146 -7.88 4.83 33.06
N ALA A 147 -8.15 4.40 34.30
CA ALA A 147 -7.13 4.32 35.34
C ALA A 147 -5.92 3.49 34.88
N GLY A 148 -4.71 3.98 35.14
CA GLY A 148 -3.46 3.31 34.77
C GLY A 148 -2.93 3.60 33.36
N ARG A 149 -3.65 4.35 32.52
CA ARG A 149 -3.16 4.80 31.20
C ARG A 149 -2.52 6.17 31.32
N ASP A 150 -1.32 6.38 30.80
CA ASP A 150 -0.68 7.70 30.77
C ASP A 150 -1.16 8.55 29.57
N PHE A 151 -0.81 9.83 29.56
CA PHE A 151 -1.26 10.78 28.53
C PHE A 151 -0.69 10.45 27.14
N GLU A 152 0.59 10.09 27.06
CA GLU A 152 1.28 9.81 25.80
C GLU A 152 0.73 8.54 25.14
N GLN A 153 0.46 7.51 25.94
CA GLN A 153 -0.21 6.30 25.48
C GLN A 153 -1.58 6.62 24.87
N LEU A 154 -2.41 7.40 25.58
CA LEU A 154 -3.76 7.76 25.09
C LEU A 154 -3.68 8.54 23.77
N ARG A 155 -2.79 9.55 23.69
CA ARG A 155 -2.58 10.34 22.48
C ARG A 155 -2.13 9.48 21.31
N ALA A 156 -1.17 8.58 21.53
CA ALA A 156 -0.64 7.70 20.50
C ALA A 156 -1.70 6.76 19.94
N GLU A 157 -2.44 6.07 20.81
CA GLU A 157 -3.51 5.14 20.43
C GLU A 157 -4.65 5.88 19.69
N LEU A 158 -4.94 7.12 20.08
CA LEU A 158 -5.94 7.95 19.40
C LEU A 158 -5.48 8.39 18.00
N LEU A 159 -4.20 8.74 17.80
CA LEU A 159 -3.65 9.04 16.47
C LEU A 159 -3.67 7.83 15.53
N VAL A 160 -3.42 6.62 16.08
CA VAL A 160 -3.59 5.37 15.32
C VAL A 160 -5.04 5.23 14.88
N LEU A 161 -6.00 5.46 15.77
CA LEU A 161 -7.42 5.41 15.43
C LEU A 161 -7.79 6.43 14.34
N VAL A 162 -7.34 7.69 14.47
CA VAL A 162 -7.54 8.73 13.43
C VAL A 162 -7.03 8.26 12.08
N SER A 163 -5.82 7.70 12.03
CA SER A 163 -5.21 7.21 10.79
C SER A 163 -5.96 6.02 10.19
N LEU A 164 -6.51 5.14 11.02
CA LEU A 164 -7.35 4.03 10.57
C LEU A 164 -8.67 4.52 9.98
N VAL A 165 -9.28 5.52 10.61
CA VAL A 165 -10.51 6.16 10.12
C VAL A 165 -10.28 6.87 8.78
N GLU A 166 -9.16 7.58 8.61
CA GLU A 166 -8.76 8.18 7.32
C GLU A 166 -8.55 7.12 6.22
N GLY A 167 -8.12 5.91 6.59
CA GLY A 167 -7.95 4.79 5.67
C GLY A 167 -9.27 4.22 5.12
N LEU A 168 -10.42 4.55 5.73
CA LEU A 168 -11.73 4.04 5.29
C LEU A 168 -12.16 4.56 3.92
N VAL A 169 -11.46 5.54 3.34
CA VAL A 169 -11.68 5.97 1.95
C VAL A 169 -11.45 4.83 0.94
N ALA A 170 -10.60 3.86 1.29
CA ALA A 170 -10.32 2.67 0.49
C ALA A 170 -11.12 1.43 0.93
N ALA A 171 -12.01 1.57 1.92
CA ALA A 171 -12.84 0.47 2.41
C ALA A 171 -14.10 0.29 1.55
N ASP A 172 -14.84 -0.78 1.81
CA ASP A 172 -16.14 -1.07 1.20
C ASP A 172 -17.18 -1.33 2.30
N PRO A 173 -18.17 -0.43 2.49
CA PRO A 173 -18.35 0.84 1.79
C PRO A 173 -17.27 1.88 2.14
N PRO A 174 -16.91 2.77 1.21
CA PRO A 174 -15.93 3.81 1.50
C PRO A 174 -16.52 4.86 2.44
N MET A 175 -15.68 5.42 3.31
CA MET A 175 -15.97 6.62 4.07
C MET A 175 -14.86 7.64 3.87
N THR A 176 -15.24 8.85 3.49
CA THR A 176 -14.29 9.95 3.33
C THR A 176 -14.43 10.88 4.52
N VAL A 177 -13.34 10.99 5.28
CA VAL A 177 -13.19 11.98 6.34
C VAL A 177 -12.22 13.05 5.85
N GLY A 178 -12.62 14.31 5.99
CA GLY A 178 -11.87 15.43 5.46
C GLY A 178 -12.50 16.77 5.82
N GLY A 179 -12.02 17.82 5.16
CA GLY A 179 -12.48 19.18 5.42
C GLY A 179 -12.05 19.74 6.78
N PRO A 180 -12.44 21.00 7.08
CA PRO A 180 -11.94 21.71 8.25
C PRO A 180 -12.27 21.05 9.59
N ALA A 181 -13.43 20.39 9.69
CA ALA A 181 -13.87 19.73 10.92
C ALA A 181 -12.96 18.54 11.27
N TRP A 182 -12.72 17.62 10.33
CA TRP A 182 -11.86 16.46 10.58
C TRP A 182 -10.39 16.86 10.78
N THR A 183 -9.88 17.78 9.94
CA THR A 183 -8.52 18.31 10.09
C THR A 183 -8.33 18.96 11.47
N GLY A 184 -9.35 19.68 11.96
CA GLY A 184 -9.36 20.26 13.29
C GLY A 184 -9.26 19.22 14.41
N LEU A 185 -9.97 18.09 14.30
CA LEU A 185 -9.88 16.99 15.27
C LEU A 185 -8.48 16.39 15.28
N ARG A 186 -7.92 16.09 14.11
CA ARG A 186 -6.56 15.56 13.99
C ARG A 186 -5.54 16.48 14.66
N THR A 187 -5.56 17.77 14.30
CA THR A 187 -4.67 18.77 14.91
C THR A 187 -4.89 18.88 16.42
N ALA A 188 -6.13 18.78 16.89
CA ALA A 188 -6.42 18.78 18.32
C ALA A 188 -5.79 17.57 19.05
N VAL A 189 -5.77 16.38 18.44
CA VAL A 189 -5.03 15.22 19.01
C VAL A 189 -3.53 15.46 19.00
N GLU A 190 -2.97 15.93 17.88
CA GLU A 190 -1.52 16.14 17.71
C GLU A 190 -0.97 17.17 18.72
N THR A 191 -1.71 18.26 18.90
CA THR A 191 -1.33 19.40 19.77
C THR A 191 -1.81 19.27 21.21
N ALA A 192 -2.57 18.22 21.55
CA ALA A 192 -3.05 18.01 22.91
C ALA A 192 -1.87 17.98 23.90
N THR A 193 -2.11 18.52 25.09
CA THR A 193 -1.19 18.52 26.22
C THR A 193 -1.80 17.91 27.48
N ARG A 194 -3.12 17.69 27.48
CA ARG A 194 -3.88 17.17 28.63
C ARG A 194 -4.86 16.07 28.21
N LYS A 195 -5.07 15.11 29.11
CA LYS A 195 -6.06 14.03 28.91
C LYS A 195 -7.50 14.53 28.71
N SER A 196 -7.84 15.69 29.29
CA SER A 196 -9.16 16.29 29.11
C SER A 196 -9.41 16.76 27.68
N GLU A 197 -8.37 17.19 26.96
CA GLU A 197 -8.46 17.60 25.55
C GLU A 197 -8.65 16.37 24.66
N LEU A 198 -7.86 15.31 24.90
CA LEU A 198 -8.01 14.03 24.20
C LEU A 198 -9.42 13.44 24.38
N ARG A 199 -9.99 13.53 25.59
CA ARG A 199 -11.33 13.00 25.86
C ARG A 199 -12.41 13.65 24.99
N VAL A 200 -12.33 14.95 24.74
CA VAL A 200 -13.33 15.65 23.90
C VAL A 200 -13.25 15.13 22.46
N VAL A 201 -12.03 14.97 21.95
CA VAL A 201 -11.79 14.50 20.58
C VAL A 201 -12.12 13.02 20.42
N GLU A 202 -11.83 12.21 21.45
CA GLU A 202 -12.20 10.79 21.57
C GLU A 202 -13.70 10.59 21.34
N ASP A 203 -14.55 11.30 22.09
CA ASP A 203 -16.00 11.16 21.98
C ASP A 203 -16.50 11.50 20.55
N GLN A 204 -15.88 12.49 19.89
CA GLN A 204 -16.20 12.86 18.51
C GLN A 204 -15.76 11.80 17.49
N ILE A 205 -14.57 11.21 17.67
CA ILE A 205 -14.06 10.15 16.78
C ILE A 205 -14.90 8.88 16.93
N ASP A 206 -15.32 8.52 18.14
CA ASP A 206 -16.21 7.38 18.35
C ASP A 206 -17.59 7.60 17.75
N ALA A 207 -18.10 8.84 17.75
CA ALA A 207 -19.31 9.18 17.02
C ALA A 207 -19.14 8.98 15.51
N VAL A 208 -17.98 9.34 14.91
CA VAL A 208 -17.68 9.04 13.50
C VAL A 208 -17.68 7.53 13.24
N ILE A 209 -17.09 6.74 14.12
CA ILE A 209 -17.10 5.27 14.03
C ILE A 209 -18.52 4.73 14.13
N CYS A 210 -19.35 5.25 15.05
CA CYS A 210 -20.76 4.88 15.14
C CYS A 210 -21.51 5.17 13.83
N ALA A 211 -21.32 6.35 13.26
CA ALA A 211 -21.94 6.74 11.99
C ALA A 211 -21.53 5.78 10.86
N TYR A 212 -20.25 5.40 10.82
CA TYR A 212 -19.75 4.41 9.88
C TYR A 212 -20.32 3.01 10.11
N VAL A 213 -20.50 2.57 11.36
CA VAL A 213 -21.20 1.30 11.66
C VAL A 213 -22.64 1.34 11.15
N GLY A 214 -23.33 2.49 11.27
CA GLY A 214 -24.64 2.70 10.66
C GLY A 214 -24.60 2.51 9.15
N LEU A 215 -23.71 3.24 8.45
CA LEU A 215 -23.49 3.09 7.00
C LEU A 215 -23.19 1.64 6.59
N PHE A 216 -22.31 0.99 7.36
CA PHE A 216 -21.87 -0.38 7.11
C PHE A 216 -23.02 -1.38 7.29
N ALA A 217 -23.81 -1.25 8.36
CA ALA A 217 -24.97 -2.12 8.61
C ALA A 217 -26.07 -1.97 7.55
N ASP A 218 -26.22 -0.77 6.97
CA ASP A 218 -27.18 -0.50 5.90
C ASP A 218 -26.74 -1.10 4.56
N ARG A 219 -25.47 -0.89 4.18
CA ARG A 219 -24.95 -1.29 2.87
C ARG A 219 -24.42 -2.71 2.81
N ARG A 220 -23.96 -3.25 3.94
CA ARG A 220 -23.38 -4.60 4.10
C ARG A 220 -24.06 -5.36 5.25
N PRO A 221 -25.40 -5.49 5.27
CA PRO A 221 -26.10 -6.17 6.35
C PRO A 221 -25.63 -7.62 6.53
N GLU A 222 -25.19 -8.28 5.45
CA GLU A 222 -24.62 -9.63 5.46
C GLU A 222 -23.29 -9.75 6.20
N GLN A 223 -22.58 -8.64 6.40
CA GLN A 223 -21.32 -8.57 7.13
C GLN A 223 -21.50 -7.97 8.53
N THR A 224 -22.73 -7.89 9.02
CA THR A 224 -23.03 -7.44 10.38
C THR A 224 -23.69 -8.51 11.22
N VAL A 225 -23.46 -8.44 12.53
CA VAL A 225 -24.11 -9.31 13.51
C VAL A 225 -24.93 -8.45 14.45
N THR A 226 -26.18 -8.87 14.68
CA THR A 226 -27.02 -8.37 15.77
C THR A 226 -26.98 -9.39 16.89
N TYR A 227 -26.28 -9.07 17.98
CA TYR A 227 -26.27 -9.88 19.20
C TYR A 227 -27.52 -9.59 20.02
N GLY A 228 -28.20 -10.60 20.55
CA GLY A 228 -29.49 -10.44 21.25
C GLY A 228 -30.68 -10.18 20.32
N ASP A 229 -31.73 -9.57 20.87
CA ASP A 229 -33.00 -9.34 20.18
C ASP A 229 -33.70 -8.06 20.64
N PHE A 230 -34.75 -7.66 19.94
CA PHE A 230 -35.49 -6.44 20.26
C PHE A 230 -36.25 -6.52 21.59
N GLU A 231 -36.58 -7.72 22.10
CA GLU A 231 -37.36 -7.85 23.34
C GLU A 231 -36.48 -7.67 24.57
N THR A 232 -35.24 -8.14 24.51
CA THR A 232 -34.30 -8.18 25.63
C THR A 232 -33.12 -7.21 25.50
N GLY A 233 -33.00 -6.56 24.35
CA GLY A 233 -31.91 -5.67 23.97
C GLY A 233 -30.92 -6.35 23.04
N TYR A 234 -30.29 -5.53 22.19
CA TYR A 234 -29.42 -5.99 21.13
C TYR A 234 -28.24 -5.06 20.92
N ILE A 235 -27.17 -5.54 20.26
CA ILE A 235 -26.03 -4.72 19.82
C ILE A 235 -25.71 -5.10 18.38
N VAL A 236 -25.64 -4.10 17.49
CA VAL A 236 -25.23 -4.26 16.10
C VAL A 236 -23.76 -3.89 15.95
N THR A 237 -22.99 -4.76 15.32
CA THR A 237 -21.57 -4.51 15.03
C THR A 237 -21.15 -5.27 13.76
N PRO A 238 -20.13 -4.81 13.01
CA PRO A 238 -19.53 -5.61 11.95
C PRO A 238 -19.11 -6.99 12.47
N ALA A 239 -19.33 -8.02 11.66
CA ALA A 239 -19.03 -9.40 12.01
C ALA A 239 -17.54 -9.56 12.30
N LEU A 240 -17.20 -10.26 13.38
CA LEU A 240 -15.81 -10.60 13.66
C LEU A 240 -15.28 -11.48 12.51
N PRO A 241 -14.20 -11.10 11.80
CA PRO A 241 -13.65 -11.93 10.75
C PRO A 241 -13.20 -13.28 11.33
N ALA A 242 -13.62 -14.38 10.69
CA ALA A 242 -13.38 -15.73 11.19
C ALA A 242 -11.89 -16.06 11.33
N ASP A 243 -11.05 -15.44 10.49
CA ASP A 243 -9.61 -15.61 10.45
C ASP A 243 -8.85 -14.69 11.43
N LEU A 244 -9.54 -13.76 12.09
CA LEU A 244 -8.91 -12.84 13.03
C LEU A 244 -8.67 -13.53 14.38
N VAL A 245 -7.39 -13.66 14.74
CA VAL A 245 -6.95 -14.26 16.00
C VAL A 245 -6.55 -13.15 16.98
N PRO A 246 -6.93 -13.23 18.27
CA PRO A 246 -6.54 -12.24 19.26
C PRO A 246 -5.02 -12.22 19.46
N ALA A 247 -4.44 -11.03 19.52
CA ALA A 247 -3.03 -10.88 19.85
C ALA A 247 -2.76 -11.34 21.29
N PRO A 248 -1.57 -11.86 21.63
CA PRO A 248 -1.19 -12.18 23.00
C PRO A 248 -1.37 -10.98 23.95
N ARG A 249 -1.57 -11.23 25.25
CA ARG A 249 -1.48 -10.15 26.25
C ARG A 249 0.00 -9.89 26.54
N THR A 250 0.59 -8.92 25.86
CA THR A 250 1.97 -8.49 26.09
C THR A 250 2.09 -7.68 27.38
N ALA A 251 3.24 -7.75 28.05
CA ALA A 251 3.56 -6.84 29.15
C ALA A 251 3.64 -5.40 28.62
N ALA A 252 3.28 -4.41 29.45
CA ALA A 252 3.18 -2.99 29.06
C ALA A 252 4.46 -2.40 28.42
N ALA A 253 5.62 -3.03 28.60
CA ALA A 253 6.90 -2.60 28.04
C ALA A 253 7.02 -2.82 26.51
N ASP A 254 6.47 -3.91 25.96
CA ASP A 254 6.60 -4.25 24.52
C ASP A 254 5.64 -3.44 23.64
N VAL A 255 4.51 -3.00 24.19
CA VAL A 255 3.52 -2.15 23.49
C VAL A 255 4.08 -0.74 23.25
N GLY A 256 4.96 -0.27 24.13
CA GLY A 256 5.60 1.04 24.03
C GLY A 256 6.53 1.18 22.82
N ALA A 257 7.30 0.12 22.50
CA ALA A 257 8.27 0.12 21.41
C ALA A 257 7.60 0.09 20.03
N ALA A 258 6.64 -0.82 19.80
CA ALA A 258 5.89 -0.87 18.55
C ALA A 258 5.05 0.41 18.34
N GLY A 259 4.42 0.92 19.41
CA GLY A 259 3.68 2.19 19.35
C GLY A 259 4.58 3.39 19.04
N ALA A 260 5.79 3.44 19.60
CA ALA A 260 6.77 4.48 19.27
C ALA A 260 7.23 4.39 17.81
N ALA A 261 7.55 3.19 17.34
CA ALA A 261 7.93 2.94 15.95
C ALA A 261 6.84 3.35 14.97
N ILE A 262 5.57 3.08 15.28
CA ILE A 262 4.43 3.47 14.43
C ILE A 262 4.27 4.99 14.37
N ARG A 263 4.47 5.71 15.48
CA ARG A 263 4.40 7.18 15.51
C ARG A 263 5.48 7.81 14.65
N GLU A 264 6.73 7.43 14.89
CA GLU A 264 7.86 7.94 14.13
C GLU A 264 7.74 7.56 12.64
N TYR A 265 7.25 6.35 12.33
CA TYR A 265 6.93 5.97 10.96
C TYR A 265 5.87 6.89 10.32
N ALA A 266 4.79 7.20 11.06
CA ALA A 266 3.73 8.08 10.58
C ALA A 266 4.24 9.52 10.31
N GLU A 267 5.17 10.01 11.13
CA GLU A 267 5.81 11.33 10.94
C GLU A 267 6.70 11.37 9.69
N ILE A 268 7.48 10.32 9.43
CA ILE A 268 8.39 10.27 8.26
C ILE A 268 7.68 9.82 6.97
N GLN A 269 6.45 9.30 7.03
CA GLN A 269 5.75 8.71 5.88
C GLN A 269 5.61 9.65 4.67
N PRO A 270 5.30 10.96 4.83
CA PRO A 270 5.27 11.88 3.70
C PRO A 270 6.63 12.03 3.02
N GLN A 271 7.72 12.04 3.79
CA GLN A 271 9.09 12.09 3.26
C GLN A 271 9.47 10.78 2.57
N LEU A 272 9.03 9.64 3.09
CA LEU A 272 9.23 8.33 2.45
C LEU A 272 8.55 8.24 1.09
N ARG A 273 7.41 8.91 0.87
CA ARG A 273 6.79 9.01 -0.47
C ARG A 273 7.69 9.73 -1.46
N LEU A 274 8.24 10.89 -1.07
CA LEU A 274 9.18 11.62 -1.92
C LEU A 274 10.46 10.83 -2.19
N ALA A 275 11.00 10.15 -1.17
CA ALA A 275 12.14 9.26 -1.34
C ALA A 275 11.83 8.06 -2.25
N THR A 276 10.59 7.55 -2.21
CA THR A 276 10.14 6.49 -3.12
C THR A 276 10.18 6.95 -4.57
N ASP A 277 9.64 8.14 -4.87
CA ASP A 277 9.66 8.71 -6.22
C ASP A 277 11.10 8.90 -6.71
N GLN A 278 11.99 9.33 -5.83
CA GLN A 278 13.41 9.47 -6.16
C GLN A 278 14.12 8.13 -6.38
N PHE A 279 13.80 7.07 -5.61
CA PHE A 279 14.28 5.72 -5.88
C PHE A 279 13.78 5.20 -7.23
N VAL A 280 12.52 5.47 -7.61
CA VAL A 280 12.00 5.11 -8.94
C VAL A 280 12.83 5.78 -10.03
N GLN A 281 13.12 7.08 -9.90
CA GLN A 281 13.95 7.80 -10.87
C GLN A 281 15.35 7.23 -10.98
N LEU A 282 16.00 6.94 -9.85
CA LEU A 282 17.33 6.32 -9.82
C LEU A 282 17.35 4.96 -10.51
N VAL A 283 16.44 4.07 -10.15
CA VAL A 283 16.37 2.72 -10.73
C VAL A 283 16.08 2.81 -12.23
N THR A 284 15.15 3.67 -12.64
CA THR A 284 14.82 3.89 -14.05
C THR A 284 16.04 4.37 -14.83
N ALA A 285 16.77 5.37 -14.31
CA ALA A 285 17.97 5.89 -14.95
C ALA A 285 19.06 4.82 -15.12
N ILE A 286 19.30 3.99 -14.09
CA ILE A 286 20.25 2.88 -14.16
C ILE A 286 19.85 1.87 -15.24
N LEU A 287 18.58 1.48 -15.30
CA LEU A 287 18.08 0.52 -16.28
C LEU A 287 18.16 1.05 -17.71
N ASP A 288 17.78 2.32 -17.91
CA ASP A 288 17.85 3.00 -19.20
C ASP A 288 19.31 3.16 -19.67
N GLU A 289 20.21 3.53 -18.76
CA GLU A 289 21.65 3.62 -19.04
C GLU A 289 22.27 2.27 -19.39
N ALA A 290 21.80 1.17 -18.81
CA ALA A 290 22.25 -0.17 -19.20
C ALA A 290 21.57 -0.69 -20.49
N GLY A 291 20.49 -0.03 -20.94
CA GLY A 291 19.68 -0.46 -22.08
C GLY A 291 18.85 -1.70 -21.80
N ILE A 292 18.52 -1.97 -20.53
CA ILE A 292 17.69 -3.11 -20.12
C ILE A 292 16.26 -2.91 -20.60
N ASN A 293 15.67 -3.96 -21.17
CA ASN A 293 14.27 -3.91 -21.58
C ASN A 293 13.34 -4.29 -20.42
N TYR A 294 12.52 -3.34 -20.00
CA TYR A 294 11.50 -3.53 -18.98
C TYR A 294 10.16 -2.95 -19.45
N LEU A 295 9.06 -3.48 -18.92
CA LEU A 295 7.70 -3.01 -19.14
C LEU A 295 7.40 -1.79 -18.28
N THR A 296 7.65 -1.86 -16.98
CA THR A 296 7.39 -0.75 -16.03
C THR A 296 8.35 -0.75 -14.84
N VAL A 297 8.61 0.45 -14.31
CA VAL A 297 9.19 0.66 -12.98
C VAL A 297 8.19 1.48 -12.18
N THR A 298 7.78 0.98 -11.01
CA THR A 298 6.82 1.67 -10.12
C THR A 298 7.29 1.62 -8.68
N GLY A 299 6.86 2.60 -7.87
CA GLY A 299 7.23 2.69 -6.46
C GLY A 299 6.03 2.85 -5.55
N ARG A 300 6.13 2.33 -4.33
CA ARG A 300 5.15 2.51 -3.27
C ARG A 300 5.83 2.63 -1.90
N ALA A 301 5.56 3.74 -1.22
CA ALA A 301 5.79 3.83 0.22
C ALA A 301 4.70 3.06 0.98
N LYS A 302 5.08 2.30 2.01
CA LYS A 302 4.14 1.55 2.83
C LYS A 302 3.18 2.50 3.56
N SER A 303 1.92 2.09 3.73
CA SER A 303 0.96 2.89 4.49
C SER A 303 1.24 2.74 5.99
N VAL A 304 0.86 3.73 6.79
CA VAL A 304 0.95 3.67 8.25
C VAL A 304 0.18 2.46 8.80
N SER A 305 -1.01 2.19 8.27
CA SER A 305 -1.81 1.01 8.64
C SER A 305 -1.10 -0.32 8.35
N SER A 306 -0.49 -0.45 7.17
CA SER A 306 0.25 -1.67 6.79
C SER A 306 1.53 -1.83 7.61
N PHE A 307 2.22 -0.72 7.93
CA PHE A 307 3.37 -0.74 8.81
C PHE A 307 2.96 -1.13 10.23
N ALA A 308 1.89 -0.56 10.78
CA ALA A 308 1.37 -0.88 12.10
C ALA A 308 0.98 -2.35 12.23
N ALA A 309 0.28 -2.90 11.22
CA ALA A 309 -0.05 -4.32 11.20
C ALA A 309 1.20 -5.22 11.22
N LYS A 310 2.27 -4.81 10.53
CA LYS A 310 3.52 -5.57 10.47
C LYS A 310 4.34 -5.41 11.77
N ALA A 311 4.42 -4.19 12.31
CA ALA A 311 5.10 -3.87 13.57
C ALA A 311 4.46 -4.57 14.78
N ALA A 312 3.14 -4.76 14.74
CA ALA A 312 2.39 -5.47 15.79
C ALA A 312 2.39 -7.01 15.63
N ARG A 313 3.04 -7.55 14.59
CA ARG A 313 3.02 -9.00 14.31
C ARG A 313 3.78 -9.75 15.41
N THR A 314 3.21 -10.87 15.85
CA THR A 314 3.83 -11.77 16.83
C THR A 314 3.88 -13.21 16.33
N VAL A 315 4.90 -13.97 16.74
CA VAL A 315 5.02 -15.42 16.53
C VAL A 315 5.36 -16.03 17.89
N ASP A 316 4.62 -17.09 18.28
CA ASP A 316 4.76 -17.77 19.58
C ASP A 316 4.72 -16.81 20.79
N GLY A 317 3.92 -15.76 20.70
CA GLY A 317 3.75 -14.78 21.76
C GLY A 317 4.84 -13.70 21.83
N ARG A 318 5.81 -13.70 20.91
CA ARG A 318 6.90 -12.72 20.86
C ARG A 318 6.74 -11.80 19.64
N PRO A 319 7.06 -10.49 19.76
CA PRO A 319 7.15 -9.60 18.61
C PRO A 319 8.07 -10.21 17.54
N VAL A 320 7.62 -10.19 16.28
CA VAL A 320 8.47 -10.57 15.15
C VAL A 320 9.60 -9.57 14.98
N PHE A 321 9.33 -8.30 15.26
CA PHE A 321 10.28 -7.21 15.13
C PHE A 321 10.54 -6.56 16.50
N GLY A 322 11.81 -6.52 16.92
CA GLY A 322 12.22 -5.86 18.16
C GLY A 322 12.31 -4.34 18.01
N ASP A 323 12.85 -3.91 16.87
CA ASP A 323 12.87 -2.52 16.40
C ASP A 323 12.18 -2.43 15.04
N PRO A 324 10.84 -2.27 14.99
CA PRO A 324 10.11 -2.28 13.74
C PRO A 324 10.55 -1.23 12.72
N LEU A 325 11.06 -0.08 13.15
CA LEU A 325 11.53 0.98 12.23
C LEU A 325 12.78 0.58 11.46
N ARG A 326 13.64 -0.24 12.05
CA ARG A 326 14.86 -0.72 11.40
C ARG A 326 14.67 -2.06 10.71
N GLU A 327 13.91 -2.96 11.34
CA GLU A 327 13.80 -4.35 10.88
C GLU A 327 12.73 -4.53 9.78
N ILE A 328 11.75 -3.62 9.68
CA ILE A 328 10.82 -3.61 8.55
C ILE A 328 11.50 -2.90 7.38
N THR A 329 12.08 -3.69 6.47
CA THR A 329 12.88 -3.19 5.34
C THR A 329 12.06 -2.82 4.10
N ASP A 330 10.80 -3.24 4.02
CA ASP A 330 9.87 -2.95 2.93
C ASP A 330 9.04 -1.66 3.16
N GLN A 331 9.67 -0.63 3.73
CA GLN A 331 9.08 0.70 3.90
C GLN A 331 8.97 1.45 2.56
N ILE A 332 9.97 1.29 1.70
CA ILE A 332 9.99 1.73 0.30
C ILE A 332 10.05 0.46 -0.55
N GLY A 333 9.01 0.22 -1.36
CA GLY A 333 8.97 -0.88 -2.31
C GLY A 333 9.06 -0.34 -3.74
N ILE A 334 10.00 -0.85 -4.52
CA ILE A 334 10.13 -0.58 -5.96
C ILE A 334 9.81 -1.88 -6.70
N ARG A 335 9.12 -1.79 -7.83
CA ARG A 335 8.75 -2.93 -8.66
C ARG A 335 9.23 -2.71 -10.07
N VAL A 336 10.06 -3.62 -10.56
CA VAL A 336 10.58 -3.64 -11.93
C VAL A 336 9.96 -4.83 -12.64
N ILE A 337 9.16 -4.57 -13.67
CA ILE A 337 8.53 -5.62 -14.48
C ILE A 337 9.27 -5.75 -15.79
N THR A 338 9.85 -6.92 -16.06
CA THR A 338 10.53 -7.28 -17.31
C THR A 338 9.67 -8.20 -18.17
N TYR A 339 10.11 -8.52 -19.39
CA TYR A 339 9.35 -9.39 -20.28
C TYR A 339 9.63 -10.87 -20.05
N VAL A 340 10.89 -11.24 -19.83
CA VAL A 340 11.30 -12.63 -19.63
C VAL A 340 12.29 -12.79 -18.49
N HIS A 341 12.55 -14.05 -18.13
CA HIS A 341 13.32 -14.41 -16.96
C HIS A 341 14.80 -13.97 -17.01
N SER A 342 15.46 -14.02 -18.17
CA SER A 342 16.86 -13.56 -18.27
C SER A 342 17.03 -12.09 -17.91
N ASP A 343 16.02 -11.27 -18.19
CA ASP A 343 16.06 -9.83 -17.92
C ASP A 343 15.94 -9.58 -16.41
N VAL A 344 15.25 -10.46 -15.67
CA VAL A 344 15.21 -10.42 -14.20
C VAL A 344 16.62 -10.60 -13.63
N GLN A 345 17.37 -11.57 -14.16
CA GLN A 345 18.75 -11.81 -13.76
C GLN A 345 19.65 -10.61 -14.11
N ALA A 346 19.54 -10.10 -15.34
CA ALA A 346 20.32 -8.93 -15.77
C ALA A 346 20.05 -7.68 -14.92
N VAL A 347 18.81 -7.45 -14.49
CA VAL A 347 18.49 -6.36 -13.55
C VAL A 347 19.15 -6.59 -12.20
N ALA A 348 19.08 -7.80 -11.64
CA ALA A 348 19.65 -8.10 -10.32
C ALA A 348 21.16 -7.86 -10.30
N ASP A 349 21.84 -8.40 -11.31
CA ASP A 349 23.28 -8.25 -11.50
C ASP A 349 23.66 -6.77 -11.66
N LEU A 350 22.92 -6.02 -12.48
CA LEU A 350 23.14 -4.58 -12.67
C LEU A 350 22.96 -3.77 -11.37
N MET A 351 21.97 -4.11 -10.55
CA MET A 351 21.78 -3.44 -9.26
C MET A 351 22.93 -3.73 -8.30
N GLU A 352 23.46 -4.96 -8.27
CA GLU A 352 24.61 -5.33 -7.44
C GLU A 352 25.85 -4.45 -7.70
N ASP A 353 26.04 -4.02 -8.94
CA ASP A 353 27.14 -3.14 -9.31
C ASP A 353 26.86 -1.64 -9.10
N GLN A 354 25.61 -1.22 -9.26
CA GLN A 354 25.24 0.19 -9.31
C GLN A 354 24.80 0.74 -7.95
N VAL A 355 24.37 -0.12 -7.02
CA VAL A 355 23.91 0.28 -5.69
C VAL A 355 24.43 -0.69 -4.65
N VAL A 356 24.36 -0.31 -3.37
CA VAL A 356 24.74 -1.22 -2.29
C VAL A 356 23.60 -2.21 -2.08
N VAL A 357 23.82 -3.47 -2.43
CA VAL A 357 22.86 -4.56 -2.16
C VAL A 357 23.15 -5.14 -0.77
N HIS A 358 22.18 -5.03 0.12
CA HIS A 358 22.24 -5.54 1.49
C HIS A 358 21.68 -6.96 1.62
N ASP A 359 20.76 -7.34 0.75
CA ASP A 359 20.14 -8.67 0.72
C ASP A 359 19.63 -8.97 -0.71
N ASP A 360 19.74 -10.22 -1.15
CA ASP A 360 19.24 -10.70 -2.46
C ASP A 360 18.59 -12.07 -2.28
N ARG A 361 17.28 -12.13 -2.56
CA ARG A 361 16.45 -13.29 -2.34
C ARG A 361 15.69 -13.66 -3.61
N ASP A 362 15.93 -14.88 -4.08
CA ASP A 362 15.14 -15.51 -5.13
C ASP A 362 13.98 -16.29 -4.50
N MET A 363 12.83 -15.64 -4.39
CA MET A 363 11.65 -16.20 -3.74
C MET A 363 11.11 -17.43 -4.47
N GLY A 364 11.36 -17.57 -5.78
CA GLY A 364 10.99 -18.76 -6.53
C GLY A 364 11.78 -19.98 -6.07
N ARG A 365 13.10 -19.82 -5.91
CA ARG A 365 13.97 -20.87 -5.36
C ARG A 365 13.66 -21.20 -3.91
N GLU A 366 13.41 -20.19 -3.08
CA GLU A 366 13.05 -20.41 -1.67
C GLU A 366 11.75 -21.21 -1.55
N THR A 367 10.70 -20.78 -2.24
CA THR A 367 9.40 -21.45 -2.21
C THR A 367 9.52 -22.90 -2.71
N ALA A 368 10.27 -23.12 -3.80
CA ALA A 368 10.56 -24.46 -4.34
C ALA A 368 11.31 -25.35 -3.35
N SER A 369 12.25 -24.79 -2.58
CA SER A 369 13.02 -25.51 -1.55
C SER A 369 12.15 -25.97 -0.37
N GLU A 370 11.05 -25.25 -0.11
CA GLU A 370 10.04 -25.60 0.89
C GLU A 370 8.96 -26.56 0.35
N GLY A 371 9.12 -27.07 -0.87
CA GLY A 371 8.15 -27.95 -1.52
C GLY A 371 6.86 -27.25 -1.96
N ARG A 372 6.85 -25.91 -1.96
CA ARG A 372 5.74 -25.06 -2.41
C ARG A 372 6.08 -24.53 -3.80
N TRP A 373 5.09 -24.43 -4.68
CA TRP A 373 5.28 -23.92 -6.06
C TRP A 373 4.20 -22.86 -6.29
N GLY A 374 4.59 -21.62 -6.61
CA GLY A 374 3.60 -20.54 -6.77
C GLY A 374 4.20 -19.15 -6.93
N TYR A 375 4.96 -18.68 -5.95
CA TYR A 375 5.45 -17.30 -5.93
C TYR A 375 6.88 -17.20 -6.48
N ALA A 376 7.05 -16.52 -7.62
CA ALA A 376 8.35 -16.27 -8.24
C ALA A 376 8.61 -14.75 -8.36
N SER A 377 9.65 -14.27 -7.68
CA SER A 377 10.11 -12.88 -7.71
C SER A 377 11.54 -12.82 -7.17
N ARG A 378 12.40 -11.97 -7.73
CA ARG A 378 13.70 -11.64 -7.13
C ARG A 378 13.55 -10.38 -6.29
N HIS A 379 13.96 -10.43 -5.02
CA HIS A 379 13.86 -9.32 -4.06
C HIS A 379 15.25 -8.85 -3.68
N LEU A 380 15.56 -7.59 -3.97
CA LEU A 380 16.83 -6.96 -3.64
C LEU A 380 16.57 -5.90 -2.58
N LEU A 381 17.30 -5.92 -1.47
CA LEU A 381 17.32 -4.81 -0.52
C LEU A 381 18.50 -3.92 -0.84
N VAL A 382 18.25 -2.69 -1.28
CA VAL A 382 19.31 -1.80 -1.79
C VAL A 382 19.38 -0.50 -0.99
N GLY A 383 20.58 0.08 -0.93
CA GLY A 383 20.88 1.42 -0.44
C GLY A 383 21.81 2.14 -1.40
N LEU A 384 22.01 3.44 -1.19
CA LEU A 384 22.98 4.19 -1.98
C LEU A 384 24.42 3.81 -1.62
N ASP A 385 25.32 3.91 -2.59
CA ASP A 385 26.74 3.88 -2.32
C ASP A 385 27.20 5.17 -1.62
N PRO A 386 28.26 5.11 -0.78
CA PRO A 386 28.73 6.28 -0.04
C PRO A 386 29.13 7.48 -0.89
N ALA A 387 29.52 7.27 -2.17
CA ALA A 387 29.88 8.37 -3.05
C ALA A 387 28.62 9.15 -3.46
N ARG A 388 27.57 8.46 -3.89
CA ARG A 388 26.26 9.07 -4.22
C ARG A 388 25.57 9.66 -3.01
N GLU A 389 25.68 9.05 -1.82
CA GLU A 389 25.11 9.63 -0.59
C GLU A 389 25.64 11.04 -0.28
N GLY A 390 26.88 11.33 -0.67
CA GLY A 390 27.51 12.64 -0.48
C GLY A 390 26.95 13.75 -1.38
N HIS A 391 26.21 13.43 -2.43
CA HIS A 391 25.64 14.42 -3.34
C HIS A 391 24.29 14.97 -2.82
N ASP A 392 24.05 16.26 -3.05
CA ASP A 392 22.81 16.92 -2.63
C ASP A 392 21.59 16.47 -3.43
N GLU A 393 21.79 16.01 -4.67
CA GLU A 393 20.72 15.47 -5.50
C GLU A 393 20.07 14.25 -4.84
N PHE A 394 20.80 13.46 -4.03
CA PHE A 394 20.30 12.24 -3.39
C PHE A 394 19.94 12.43 -1.90
N ALA A 395 19.75 13.67 -1.44
CA ALA A 395 19.53 13.97 -0.03
C ALA A 395 18.37 13.19 0.62
N LEU A 396 17.30 12.88 -0.11
CA LEU A 396 16.16 12.14 0.44
C LEU A 396 16.42 10.64 0.60
N LEU A 397 17.42 10.10 -0.12
CA LEU A 397 17.77 8.68 -0.12
C LEU A 397 18.86 8.33 0.90
N ARG A 398 19.59 9.32 1.45
CA ARG A 398 20.70 9.10 2.39
C ARG A 398 20.27 8.25 3.58
N GLY A 399 21.02 7.17 3.84
CA GLY A 399 20.75 6.25 4.94
C GLY A 399 19.43 5.48 4.83
N ARG A 400 18.75 5.50 3.67
CA ARG A 400 17.51 4.77 3.43
C ARG A 400 17.76 3.54 2.59
N GLN A 401 16.92 2.54 2.81
CA GLN A 401 16.89 1.32 2.02
C GLN A 401 15.57 1.21 1.25
N ALA A 402 15.62 0.59 0.09
CA ALA A 402 14.47 0.25 -0.72
C ALA A 402 14.51 -1.23 -1.08
N GLN A 403 13.34 -1.89 -1.04
CA GLN A 403 13.21 -3.25 -1.56
C GLN A 403 12.77 -3.19 -3.02
N ILE A 404 13.64 -3.62 -3.94
CA ILE A 404 13.34 -3.78 -5.36
C ILE A 404 12.83 -5.20 -5.60
N GLN A 405 11.62 -5.32 -6.14
CA GLN A 405 11.04 -6.58 -6.58
C GLN A 405 11.08 -6.65 -8.10
N VAL A 406 11.91 -7.55 -8.62
CA VAL A 406 12.08 -7.77 -10.05
C VAL A 406 11.28 -9.01 -10.46
N ARG A 407 10.43 -8.86 -11.48
CA ARG A 407 9.52 -9.91 -11.95
C ARG A 407 9.33 -9.85 -13.46
N THR A 408 9.01 -10.97 -14.09
CA THR A 408 8.46 -10.97 -15.46
C THR A 408 7.01 -10.47 -15.45
N VAL A 409 6.48 -10.12 -16.63
CA VAL A 409 5.07 -9.75 -16.80
C VAL A 409 4.12 -10.87 -16.36
N LEU A 410 4.48 -12.14 -16.61
CA LEU A 410 3.68 -13.29 -16.20
C LEU A 410 3.73 -13.51 -14.69
N GLN A 411 4.91 -13.39 -14.07
CA GLN A 411 5.07 -13.46 -12.63
C GLN A 411 4.31 -12.33 -11.92
N HIS A 412 4.32 -11.12 -12.50
CA HIS A 412 3.54 -10.00 -12.00
C HIS A 412 2.05 -10.27 -12.07
N ALA A 413 1.54 -10.73 -13.22
CA ALA A 413 0.13 -11.05 -13.40
C ALA A 413 -0.32 -12.10 -12.37
N TRP A 414 0.43 -13.20 -12.21
CA TRP A 414 0.13 -14.22 -11.21
C TRP A 414 0.03 -13.65 -9.80
N ALA A 415 1.01 -12.84 -9.39
CA ALA A 415 1.07 -12.29 -8.05
C ALA A 415 -0.03 -11.25 -7.78
N GLU A 416 -0.47 -10.49 -8.78
CA GLU A 416 -1.62 -9.60 -8.63
C GLU A 416 -2.91 -10.39 -8.44
N PHE A 417 -3.13 -11.47 -9.22
CA PHE A 417 -4.30 -12.35 -9.03
C PHE A 417 -4.29 -13.04 -7.66
N GLU A 418 -3.14 -13.57 -7.24
CA GLU A 418 -3.00 -14.25 -5.96
C GLU A 418 -3.19 -13.28 -4.79
N HIS A 419 -2.56 -12.09 -4.87
CA HIS A 419 -2.74 -11.05 -3.87
C HIS A 419 -4.19 -10.59 -3.80
N ASP A 420 -4.85 -10.29 -4.93
CA ASP A 420 -6.24 -9.83 -4.91
C ASP A 420 -7.19 -10.88 -4.32
N ILE A 421 -7.04 -12.16 -4.68
CA ILE A 421 -7.89 -13.24 -4.16
C ILE A 421 -7.64 -13.48 -2.67
N ARG A 422 -6.38 -13.47 -2.22
CA ARG A 422 -6.04 -13.68 -0.80
C ARG A 422 -6.28 -12.45 0.08
N TYR A 423 -6.21 -11.24 -0.48
CA TYR A 423 -6.35 -10.00 0.27
C TYR A 423 -7.80 -9.46 0.27
N LYS A 424 -8.57 -9.67 -0.81
CA LYS A 424 -9.98 -9.23 -0.91
C LYS A 424 -11.00 -10.33 -0.58
N GLY A 425 -10.57 -11.58 -0.43
CA GLY A 425 -11.46 -12.71 -0.18
C GLY A 425 -11.24 -13.38 1.18
N THR A 426 -12.31 -13.55 1.96
CA THR A 426 -12.38 -14.62 2.97
C THR A 426 -12.64 -15.91 2.20
N ILE A 427 -11.59 -16.57 1.74
CA ILE A 427 -11.70 -17.87 1.08
C ILE A 427 -12.21 -18.86 2.14
N PRO A 428 -13.39 -19.48 1.98
CA PRO A 428 -13.82 -20.52 2.90
C PRO A 428 -12.79 -21.66 2.95
N ASP A 429 -12.48 -22.16 4.15
CA ASP A 429 -11.41 -23.16 4.38
C ASP A 429 -11.54 -24.40 3.47
N GLU A 430 -12.78 -24.77 3.08
CA GLU A 430 -13.06 -25.87 2.17
C GLU A 430 -12.49 -25.68 0.75
N TYR A 431 -12.35 -24.44 0.28
CA TYR A 431 -11.81 -24.13 -1.06
C TYR A 431 -10.31 -23.86 -1.06
N VAL A 432 -9.69 -23.59 0.10
CA VAL A 432 -8.27 -23.26 0.21
C VAL A 432 -7.38 -24.32 -0.47
N PRO A 433 -7.55 -25.63 -0.24
CA PRO A 433 -6.70 -26.64 -0.88
C PRO A 433 -6.86 -26.69 -2.41
N ASP A 434 -8.08 -26.49 -2.93
CA ASP A 434 -8.32 -26.47 -4.39
C ASP A 434 -7.73 -25.21 -5.02
N LEU A 435 -7.91 -24.05 -4.40
CA LEU A 435 -7.35 -22.79 -4.88
C LEU A 435 -5.82 -22.80 -4.83
N ASP A 436 -5.20 -23.27 -3.74
CA ASP A 436 -3.76 -23.42 -3.65
C ASP A 436 -3.23 -24.31 -4.78
N ARG A 437 -3.89 -25.45 -5.03
CA ARG A 437 -3.56 -26.33 -6.16
C ARG A 437 -3.70 -25.63 -7.50
N ARG A 438 -4.74 -24.84 -7.73
CA ARG A 438 -4.94 -24.08 -8.98
C ARG A 438 -3.88 -23.00 -9.17
N PHE A 439 -3.53 -22.27 -8.12
CA PHE A 439 -2.46 -21.27 -8.14
C PHE A 439 -1.11 -21.90 -8.46
N THR A 440 -0.82 -23.07 -7.90
CA THR A 440 0.37 -23.86 -8.25
C THR A 440 0.37 -24.29 -9.72
N LEU A 441 -0.75 -24.79 -10.24
CA LEU A 441 -0.87 -25.17 -11.66
C LEU A 441 -0.70 -23.95 -12.58
N ALA A 442 -1.29 -22.81 -12.22
CA ALA A 442 -1.15 -21.56 -12.95
C ALA A 442 0.31 -21.09 -12.96
N ALA A 443 1.01 -21.17 -11.82
CA ALA A 443 2.43 -20.83 -11.75
C ALA A 443 3.27 -21.71 -12.68
N GLY A 444 3.02 -23.03 -12.72
CA GLY A 444 3.72 -23.93 -13.63
C GLY A 444 3.44 -23.65 -15.12
N LEU A 445 2.21 -23.28 -15.48
CA LEU A 445 1.86 -22.87 -16.85
C LEU A 445 2.57 -21.58 -17.26
N LEU A 446 2.63 -20.60 -16.35
CA LEU A 446 3.30 -19.33 -16.61
C LEU A 446 4.81 -19.50 -16.70
N GLU A 447 5.41 -20.36 -15.88
CA GLU A 447 6.82 -20.71 -15.99
C GLU A 447 7.13 -21.36 -17.35
N LEU A 448 6.28 -22.28 -17.81
CA LEU A 448 6.42 -22.88 -19.14
C LEU A 448 6.31 -21.81 -20.23
N ALA A 449 5.33 -20.90 -20.14
CA ALA A 449 5.17 -19.82 -21.09
C ALA A 449 6.38 -18.86 -21.11
N ASP A 450 6.93 -18.50 -19.96
CA ASP A 450 8.15 -17.68 -19.86
C ASP A 450 9.35 -18.36 -20.54
N ARG A 451 9.48 -19.70 -20.43
CA ARG A 451 10.52 -20.47 -21.14
C ARG A 451 10.33 -20.45 -22.65
N GLU A 452 9.10 -20.58 -23.13
CA GLU A 452 8.78 -20.49 -24.56
C GLU A 452 9.06 -19.09 -25.10
N PHE A 453 8.66 -18.03 -24.38
CA PHE A 453 8.97 -16.65 -24.78
C PHE A 453 10.47 -16.37 -24.81
N SER A 454 11.23 -16.89 -23.84
CA SER A 454 12.69 -16.81 -23.85
C SER A 454 13.26 -17.50 -25.10
N THR A 455 12.82 -18.73 -25.39
CA THR A 455 13.25 -19.50 -26.57
C THR A 455 12.91 -18.81 -27.89
N ILE A 456 11.70 -18.24 -28.01
CA ILE A 456 11.28 -17.48 -29.20
C ILE A 456 12.22 -16.30 -29.41
N ARG A 457 12.51 -15.55 -28.34
CA ARG A 457 13.38 -14.38 -28.39
C ARG A 457 14.82 -14.76 -28.77
N ASP A 458 15.37 -15.81 -28.17
CA ASP A 458 16.74 -16.28 -28.47
C ASP A 458 16.87 -16.77 -29.92
N ARG A 459 15.81 -17.39 -30.47
CA ARG A 459 15.75 -17.78 -31.89
C ARG A 459 15.64 -16.58 -32.82
N LEU A 460 14.84 -15.57 -32.47
CA LEU A 460 14.77 -14.33 -33.24
C LEU A 460 16.12 -13.60 -33.25
N GLN A 461 16.83 -13.56 -32.12
CA GLN A 461 18.20 -13.04 -32.06
C GLN A 461 19.15 -13.78 -33.02
N SER A 462 19.05 -15.11 -33.08
CA SER A 462 19.89 -15.92 -33.96
C SER A 462 19.53 -15.79 -35.45
N GLY A 463 18.24 -15.60 -35.78
CA GLY A 463 17.71 -15.62 -37.15
C GLY A 463 17.73 -14.28 -37.90
N MET A 464 17.88 -13.14 -37.22
CA MET A 464 17.96 -11.80 -37.86
C MET A 464 19.33 -11.51 -38.50
N THR A 465 20.25 -12.48 -38.53
CA THR A 465 21.57 -12.39 -39.18
C THR A 465 21.54 -12.62 -40.70
N GLY A 466 20.37 -12.88 -41.30
CA GLY A 466 20.20 -13.05 -42.74
C GLY A 466 19.92 -11.73 -43.48
N PRO A 467 20.39 -11.56 -44.73
CA PRO A 467 20.13 -10.35 -45.52
C PRO A 467 18.61 -10.19 -45.75
N SER A 468 18.06 -9.04 -45.39
CA SER A 468 16.66 -8.67 -45.63
C SER A 468 16.50 -8.03 -47.01
N ASP A 469 15.78 -8.69 -47.90
CA ASP A 469 15.26 -8.11 -49.15
C ASP A 469 13.94 -7.37 -48.86
N GLU A 470 13.97 -6.07 -48.57
CA GLU A 470 12.76 -5.20 -48.63
C GLU A 470 13.07 -3.86 -49.32
N ALA A 471 12.05 -3.31 -49.98
CA ALA A 471 12.10 -2.31 -51.05
C ALA A 471 12.52 -0.89 -50.62
N GLU A 472 13.12 -0.14 -51.56
CA GLU A 472 13.51 1.27 -51.44
C GLU A 472 12.36 2.13 -50.90
N ASP A 473 12.44 2.49 -49.61
CA ASP A 473 11.71 3.60 -49.00
C ASP A 473 12.53 4.88 -49.24
N ASP A 474 11.88 5.97 -49.65
CA ASP A 474 12.52 7.26 -50.01
C ASP A 474 12.82 8.10 -48.74
N ASP A 475 12.70 7.49 -47.55
CA ASP A 475 13.06 8.07 -46.26
C ASP A 475 14.55 7.84 -45.98
N PRO A 476 15.39 8.89 -45.86
CA PRO A 476 16.81 8.74 -45.57
C PRO A 476 17.11 8.23 -44.15
N ARG A 477 16.09 7.92 -43.35
CA ARG A 477 16.22 7.36 -42.01
C ARG A 477 16.30 5.84 -42.07
N ILE A 478 17.33 5.29 -41.43
CA ILE A 478 17.37 3.86 -41.11
C ILE A 478 16.20 3.56 -40.17
N SER A 479 15.25 2.72 -40.60
CA SER A 479 14.08 2.45 -39.78
C SER A 479 14.48 1.75 -38.47
N PRO A 480 13.73 1.94 -37.37
CA PRO A 480 14.02 1.25 -36.10
C PRO A 480 14.08 -0.27 -36.23
N ARG A 481 13.32 -0.84 -37.17
CA ARG A 481 13.28 -2.28 -37.46
C ARG A 481 14.56 -2.75 -38.18
N GLU A 482 15.00 -2.03 -39.21
CA GLU A 482 16.27 -2.31 -39.91
C GLU A 482 17.47 -2.16 -38.98
N LEU A 483 17.47 -1.11 -38.14
CA LEU A 483 18.52 -0.89 -37.17
C LEU A 483 18.55 -2.00 -36.11
N ALA A 484 17.39 -2.46 -35.64
CA ALA A 484 17.33 -3.59 -34.71
C ALA A 484 17.86 -4.88 -35.33
N ALA A 485 17.54 -5.17 -36.59
CA ALA A 485 18.06 -6.34 -37.31
C ALA A 485 19.59 -6.26 -37.49
N PHE A 486 20.09 -5.12 -37.95
CA PHE A 486 21.53 -4.87 -38.09
C PHE A 486 22.29 -5.03 -36.78
N LEU A 487 21.79 -4.43 -35.69
CA LEU A 487 22.43 -4.51 -34.39
C LEU A 487 22.38 -5.90 -33.76
N ALA A 488 21.35 -6.71 -34.05
CA ALA A 488 21.32 -8.10 -33.61
C ALA A 488 22.39 -8.96 -34.30
N GLY A 489 22.70 -8.66 -35.57
CA GLY A 489 23.81 -9.30 -36.27
C GLY A 489 25.19 -8.84 -35.78
N GLN A 490 25.33 -7.56 -35.44
CA GLN A 490 26.58 -6.98 -34.95
C GLN A 490 26.89 -7.36 -33.48
N TYR A 491 25.88 -7.44 -32.63
CA TYR A 491 26.00 -7.70 -31.18
C TYR A 491 25.19 -8.92 -30.76
N SER A 492 25.58 -10.10 -31.26
CA SER A 492 24.86 -11.36 -31.05
C SER A 492 24.72 -11.81 -29.58
N ASP A 493 25.52 -11.23 -28.68
CA ASP A 493 25.54 -11.49 -27.23
C ASP A 493 24.73 -10.47 -26.41
N SER A 494 24.15 -9.45 -27.05
CA SER A 494 23.39 -8.39 -26.38
C SER A 494 21.89 -8.71 -26.23
N GLY A 495 21.32 -8.32 -25.09
CA GLY A 495 19.86 -8.31 -24.88
C GLY A 495 19.13 -7.33 -25.81
N TRP A 496 17.83 -7.59 -26.04
CA TRP A 496 16.97 -6.74 -26.87
C TRP A 496 16.66 -5.42 -26.15
N SER A 497 16.67 -4.28 -26.86
CA SER A 497 16.30 -2.97 -26.30
C SER A 497 14.84 -2.61 -26.64
N ARG A 498 14.26 -1.59 -25.98
CA ARG A 498 12.90 -1.10 -26.30
C ARG A 498 12.83 -0.53 -27.73
N THR A 499 11.66 -0.67 -28.39
CA THR A 499 11.40 -0.05 -29.70
C THR A 499 11.62 1.48 -29.69
N ASP A 500 11.29 2.13 -28.57
CA ASP A 500 11.53 3.56 -28.37
C ASP A 500 13.03 3.90 -28.40
N HIS A 501 13.89 3.01 -27.89
CA HIS A 501 15.35 3.20 -27.92
C HIS A 501 15.89 3.10 -29.35
N TYR A 502 15.35 2.18 -30.16
CA TYR A 502 15.70 2.09 -31.58
C TYR A 502 15.23 3.31 -32.37
N THR A 503 14.05 3.84 -32.04
CA THR A 503 13.53 5.09 -32.64
C THR A 503 14.41 6.28 -32.29
N TRP A 504 14.81 6.38 -31.03
CA TRP A 504 15.68 7.43 -30.54
C TRP A 504 17.10 7.38 -31.15
N ILE A 505 17.76 6.22 -31.12
CA ILE A 505 19.12 6.10 -31.66
C ILE A 505 19.13 6.22 -33.20
N SER A 506 18.06 5.79 -33.89
CA SER A 506 17.87 6.06 -35.34
C SER A 506 17.86 7.56 -35.64
N ALA A 507 17.17 8.36 -34.82
CA ALA A 507 17.18 9.82 -34.97
C ALA A 507 18.57 10.42 -34.77
N LEU A 508 19.36 9.91 -33.82
CA LEU A 508 20.75 10.36 -33.60
C LEU A 508 21.68 9.98 -34.76
N VAL A 509 21.55 8.77 -35.28
CA VAL A 509 22.31 8.29 -36.45
C VAL A 509 22.03 9.18 -37.67
N LEU A 510 20.76 9.57 -37.89
CA LEU A 510 20.41 10.54 -38.93
C LEU A 510 21.01 11.94 -38.67
N GLU A 511 20.99 12.42 -37.42
CA GLU A 511 21.56 13.73 -37.06
C GLU A 511 23.08 13.79 -37.30
N LEU A 512 23.77 12.65 -37.16
CA LEU A 512 25.18 12.49 -37.55
C LEU A 512 25.42 12.46 -39.07
N GLY A 513 24.34 12.48 -39.87
CA GLY A 513 24.39 12.39 -41.32
C GLY A 513 24.56 10.96 -41.85
N ILE A 514 24.37 9.93 -41.01
CA ILE A 514 24.40 8.53 -41.43
C ILE A 514 22.99 8.16 -41.91
N THR A 515 22.87 7.84 -43.19
CA THR A 515 21.58 7.61 -43.86
C THR A 515 21.37 6.17 -44.31
N SER A 516 22.40 5.32 -44.21
CA SER A 516 22.33 3.90 -44.59
C SER A 516 23.00 2.96 -43.60
N LEU A 517 22.54 1.70 -43.56
CA LEU A 517 23.18 0.63 -42.78
C LEU A 517 24.63 0.37 -43.22
N HIS A 518 24.95 0.61 -44.49
CA HIS A 518 26.31 0.48 -45.00
C HIS A 518 27.25 1.54 -44.38
N GLU A 519 26.85 2.81 -44.38
CA GLU A 519 27.59 3.91 -43.74
C GLU A 519 27.75 3.65 -42.24
N LEU A 520 26.68 3.21 -41.57
CA LEU A 520 26.73 2.84 -40.16
C LEU A 520 27.73 1.71 -39.91
N GLY A 521 27.72 0.67 -40.76
CA GLY A 521 28.65 -0.45 -40.66
C GLY A 521 30.11 -0.08 -40.94
N GLU A 522 30.38 0.87 -41.83
CA GLU A 522 31.74 1.43 -42.03
C GLU A 522 32.20 2.20 -40.78
N THR A 523 31.31 3.04 -40.21
CA THR A 523 31.58 3.76 -38.97
C THR A 523 31.92 2.81 -37.82
N LEU A 524 31.12 1.77 -37.60
CA LEU A 524 31.34 0.79 -36.52
C LEU A 524 32.58 -0.08 -36.75
N ARG A 525 32.97 -0.36 -38.00
CA ARG A 525 34.21 -1.09 -38.31
C ARG A 525 35.47 -0.36 -37.88
N SER A 526 35.41 0.96 -37.73
CA SER A 526 36.52 1.76 -37.22
C SER A 526 36.67 1.72 -35.68
N VAL A 527 35.70 1.13 -34.98
CA VAL A 527 35.68 1.03 -33.52
C VAL A 527 36.43 -0.22 -33.08
N ASP A 528 37.39 -0.03 -32.19
CA ASP A 528 38.03 -1.12 -31.46
C ASP A 528 37.10 -1.56 -30.32
N ASP A 529 36.28 -2.58 -30.58
CA ASP A 529 35.23 -3.05 -29.66
C ASP A 529 35.81 -3.58 -28.35
N GLU A 530 36.99 -4.21 -28.37
CA GLU A 530 37.65 -4.71 -27.16
C GLU A 530 38.18 -3.54 -26.31
N ALA A 531 38.86 -2.56 -26.93
CA ALA A 531 39.33 -1.37 -26.21
C ALA A 531 38.17 -0.51 -25.68
N LEU A 532 37.06 -0.43 -26.42
CA LEU A 532 35.85 0.25 -25.99
C LEU A 532 35.25 -0.45 -24.76
N LYS A 533 35.08 -1.77 -24.81
CA LYS A 533 34.59 -2.57 -23.68
C LYS A 533 35.48 -2.42 -22.45
N GLU A 534 36.80 -2.47 -22.64
CA GLU A 534 37.77 -2.29 -21.56
C GLU A 534 37.68 -0.88 -20.94
N ARG A 535 37.63 0.18 -21.75
CA ARG A 535 37.56 1.56 -21.23
C ARG A 535 36.22 1.92 -20.60
N MET A 536 35.13 1.36 -21.12
CA MET A 536 33.82 1.53 -20.51
C MET A 536 33.68 0.73 -19.21
N ASP A 537 34.54 -0.27 -19.00
CA ASP A 537 34.51 -1.19 -17.87
C ASP A 537 33.12 -1.83 -17.73
N TYR A 538 32.60 -2.37 -18.84
CA TYR A 538 31.29 -3.03 -18.81
C TYR A 538 31.39 -4.30 -17.98
N ARG A 539 30.76 -4.27 -16.81
CA ARG A 539 30.65 -5.46 -15.95
C ARG A 539 29.61 -6.46 -16.44
N TYR A 540 28.63 -5.99 -17.23
CA TYR A 540 27.61 -6.82 -17.90
C TYR A 540 27.50 -6.49 -19.38
N PRO A 541 27.05 -7.43 -20.23
CA PRO A 541 26.83 -7.16 -21.65
C PRO A 541 25.79 -6.04 -21.82
N PRO A 542 26.18 -4.84 -22.28
CA PRO A 542 25.21 -3.78 -22.49
C PRO A 542 24.25 -4.15 -23.64
N GLY A 543 23.03 -3.62 -23.58
CA GLY A 543 22.05 -3.78 -24.65
C GLY A 543 22.57 -3.26 -26.00
N ALA A 544 22.03 -3.80 -27.10
CA ALA A 544 22.56 -3.51 -28.44
C ALA A 544 22.53 -2.01 -28.80
N VAL A 545 21.48 -1.29 -28.39
CA VAL A 545 21.39 0.18 -28.57
C VAL A 545 22.43 0.91 -27.73
N ARG A 546 22.74 0.42 -26.53
CA ARG A 546 23.71 1.03 -25.64
C ARG A 546 25.13 0.90 -26.18
N ARG A 547 25.47 -0.26 -26.77
CA ARG A 547 26.74 -0.47 -27.50
C ARG A 547 26.85 0.46 -28.69
N LEU A 548 25.77 0.59 -29.47
CA LEU A 548 25.75 1.55 -30.57
C LEU A 548 26.00 2.99 -30.07
N ASP A 549 25.32 3.42 -29.00
CA ASP A 549 25.50 4.76 -28.41
C ASP A 549 26.94 5.01 -27.95
N ASP A 550 27.62 4.02 -27.34
CA ASP A 550 29.05 4.15 -26.98
C ASP A 550 29.98 4.10 -28.19
N ALA A 551 29.69 3.28 -29.19
CA ALA A 551 30.47 3.21 -30.42
C ALA A 551 30.41 4.54 -31.19
N LEU A 552 29.22 5.15 -31.28
CA LEU A 552 29.06 6.48 -31.88
C LEU A 552 29.76 7.56 -31.03
N LEU A 553 29.65 7.49 -29.70
CA LEU A 553 30.38 8.39 -28.81
C LEU A 553 31.90 8.24 -28.96
N TRP A 554 32.41 7.02 -29.14
CA TRP A 554 33.82 6.74 -29.41
C TRP A 554 34.30 7.40 -30.70
N VAL A 555 33.55 7.25 -31.79
CA VAL A 555 33.93 7.77 -33.11
C VAL A 555 33.83 9.29 -33.18
N TYR A 556 32.71 9.86 -32.74
CA TYR A 556 32.38 11.26 -32.96
C TYR A 556 32.72 12.17 -31.77
N GLY A 557 32.97 11.62 -30.58
CA GLY A 557 33.42 12.37 -29.41
C GLY A 557 32.51 13.56 -29.08
N ASP A 558 33.08 14.75 -28.97
CA ASP A 558 32.35 15.98 -28.63
C ASP A 558 31.25 16.31 -29.65
N THR A 559 31.42 15.95 -30.94
CA THR A 559 30.37 16.11 -31.95
C THR A 559 29.12 15.29 -31.64
N TYR A 560 29.28 14.11 -31.05
CA TYR A 560 28.15 13.30 -30.58
C TYR A 560 27.46 13.92 -29.37
N VAL A 561 28.26 14.48 -28.44
CA VAL A 561 27.76 15.12 -27.22
C VAL A 561 26.92 16.36 -27.56
N ASP A 562 27.34 17.11 -28.58
CA ASP A 562 26.73 18.38 -28.97
C ASP A 562 25.50 18.22 -29.89
N LEU A 563 25.09 16.99 -30.22
CA LEU A 563 23.85 16.73 -30.97
C LEU A 563 22.63 17.28 -30.23
N ARG A 564 21.69 17.86 -30.97
CA ARG A 564 20.46 18.42 -30.43
C ARG A 564 19.65 17.39 -29.67
N ALA A 565 19.54 16.16 -30.20
CA ALA A 565 18.84 15.07 -29.53
C ALA A 565 19.57 14.54 -28.26
N ASN A 566 20.79 15.00 -27.98
CA ASN A 566 21.57 14.68 -26.78
C ASN A 566 21.60 15.80 -25.73
N ALA A 567 20.88 16.92 -25.94
CA ALA A 567 20.92 18.09 -25.04
C ALA A 567 20.72 17.75 -23.55
N ASP A 568 19.77 16.85 -23.24
CA ASP A 568 19.47 16.45 -21.86
C ASP A 568 20.46 15.41 -21.30
N ARG A 569 21.33 14.83 -22.15
CA ARG A 569 22.27 13.74 -21.82
C ARG A 569 23.72 14.21 -21.73
N VAL A 570 24.00 15.50 -21.98
CA VAL A 570 25.36 16.07 -22.02
C VAL A 570 26.20 15.69 -20.79
N PRO A 571 25.73 15.80 -19.54
CA PRO A 571 26.54 15.43 -18.37
C PRO A 571 26.96 13.95 -18.39
N ALA A 572 26.02 13.04 -18.66
CA ALA A 572 26.28 11.61 -18.72
C ALA A 572 27.20 11.24 -19.89
N LEU A 573 26.99 11.84 -21.06
CA LEU A 573 27.83 11.63 -22.25
C LEU A 573 29.26 12.13 -22.03
N ARG A 574 29.45 13.26 -21.34
CA ARG A 574 30.79 13.75 -20.99
C ARG A 574 31.51 12.83 -20.02
N ALA A 575 30.82 12.30 -19.02
CA ALA A 575 31.39 11.32 -18.09
C ALA A 575 31.85 10.05 -18.83
N ARG A 576 31.03 9.53 -19.75
CA ARG A 576 31.40 8.37 -20.59
C ARG A 576 32.54 8.69 -21.55
N LEU A 577 32.51 9.85 -22.20
CA LEU A 577 33.58 10.27 -23.10
C LEU A 577 34.92 10.41 -22.36
N ALA A 578 34.90 10.86 -21.10
CA ALA A 578 36.10 10.91 -20.26
C ALA A 578 36.70 9.50 -20.02
N LYS A 579 35.85 8.52 -19.67
CA LYS A 579 36.26 7.11 -19.56
C LYS A 579 36.85 6.58 -20.87
N LEU A 580 36.16 6.84 -21.98
CA LEU A 580 36.62 6.43 -23.32
C LEU A 580 37.92 7.10 -23.75
N ARG A 581 38.24 8.30 -23.26
CA ARG A 581 39.50 8.99 -23.55
C ARG A 581 40.64 8.63 -22.58
N GLY A 582 40.37 7.79 -21.57
CA GLY A 582 41.35 7.38 -20.57
C GLY A 582 41.63 8.42 -19.48
N GLY A 583 40.71 9.36 -19.25
CA GLY A 583 40.79 10.32 -18.15
C GLY A 583 40.15 9.75 -16.89
N ALA A 584 40.97 9.52 -15.85
CA ALA A 584 40.54 9.15 -14.51
C ALA A 584 39.84 10.31 -13.79
#